data_AF-A0A3C0B7F1-F1
#
_entry.id   AF-A0A3C0B7F1-F1
#
_cell.length_a   1.000
_cell.length_b   1.000
_cell.length_c   1.000
_cell.angle_alpha   90.00
_cell.angle_beta   90.00
_cell.angle_gamma   90.00
#
_symmetry.space_group_name_H-M   'P 1'
#
loop_
_entity.id
_entity.type
_entity.pdbx_description
1 polymer ?
#
loop_
_entity_poly.entity_id
_entity_poly.type
_entity_poly.pdbx_seq_one_letter_code
_entity_poly.pdbx_strand_id
1 'polypeptide(L)'
;FSGMLARRNVDLSLQPFLAGLVSGLLKVLLVITVLGMLGIQMTSFIAIIGAVGLAVGMALSGTLQNFAGGVIILLFKPYRVGDYIDTGGHSGTVREIQIFNTILKTVDNVTIIIPNGSLSNSSMTNYSVEARRRVDWSFGMTYGDDLDKTKSTIKRLCDADGRILHDPEVFIAVAELADSSVKFAVRAWVSAADYW
;
A
#
# COMPACT_ATOMS: atom_id res chain seq x y z
N PHE A 1 35.62 -9.95 -9.66
CA PHE A 1 34.30 -9.79 -9.02
C PHE A 1 34.37 -9.72 -7.49
N SER A 2 35.09 -10.61 -6.78
CA SER A 2 35.16 -10.61 -5.31
C SER A 2 35.65 -9.29 -4.67
N GLY A 3 36.67 -8.64 -5.24
CA GLY A 3 37.19 -7.36 -4.72
C GLY A 3 36.26 -6.15 -4.84
N MET A 4 35.22 -6.22 -5.70
CA MET A 4 34.28 -5.12 -5.92
C MET A 4 33.06 -5.18 -4.97
N LEU A 5 32.68 -6.40 -4.54
CA LEU A 5 31.60 -6.62 -3.57
C LEU A 5 32.02 -6.32 -2.12
N ALA A 6 33.29 -6.58 -1.76
CA ALA A 6 33.82 -6.30 -0.43
C ALA A 6 33.83 -4.80 -0.07
N ARG A 7 33.83 -3.89 -1.06
CA ARG A 7 33.80 -2.44 -0.84
C ARG A 7 32.41 -1.87 -0.52
N ARG A 8 31.34 -2.68 -0.60
CA ARG A 8 29.95 -2.18 -0.51
C ARG A 8 29.15 -2.62 0.71
N ASN A 9 29.78 -3.15 1.77
CA ASN A 9 29.08 -3.58 2.99
C ASN A 9 27.93 -4.58 2.71
N VAL A 10 28.09 -5.39 1.66
CA VAL A 10 27.13 -6.46 1.32
C VAL A 10 27.33 -7.58 2.33
N ASP A 11 26.23 -8.07 2.90
CA ASP A 11 26.22 -9.16 3.89
C ASP A 11 27.14 -10.32 3.44
N LEU A 12 28.00 -10.80 4.34
CA LEU A 12 29.04 -11.81 4.05
C LEU A 12 28.43 -13.12 3.51
N SER A 13 27.17 -13.37 3.83
CA SER A 13 26.40 -14.52 3.36
C SER A 13 25.92 -14.40 1.90
N LEU A 14 25.64 -13.18 1.42
CA LEU A 14 25.11 -12.94 0.07
C LEU A 14 26.20 -12.90 -1.01
N GLN A 15 27.42 -12.52 -0.64
CA GLN A 15 28.54 -12.42 -1.59
C GLN A 15 28.90 -13.76 -2.26
N PRO A 16 29.12 -14.87 -1.54
CA PRO A 16 29.44 -16.15 -2.17
C PRO A 16 28.28 -16.71 -2.99
N PHE A 17 27.02 -16.47 -2.56
CA PHE A 17 25.83 -16.88 -3.30
C PHE A 17 25.74 -16.18 -4.66
N LEU A 18 25.81 -14.84 -4.68
CA LEU A 18 25.74 -14.06 -5.92
C LEU A 18 26.93 -14.34 -6.84
N ALA A 19 28.14 -14.47 -6.28
CA ALA A 19 29.32 -14.83 -7.06
C ALA A 19 29.21 -16.23 -7.67
N GLY A 20 28.66 -17.19 -6.93
CA GLY A 20 28.37 -18.53 -7.42
C GLY A 20 27.35 -18.52 -8.55
N LEU A 21 26.27 -17.75 -8.41
CA LEU A 21 25.20 -17.63 -9.41
C LEU A 21 25.73 -17.01 -10.71
N VAL A 22 26.43 -15.86 -10.62
CA VAL A 22 27.04 -15.21 -11.79
C VAL A 22 28.11 -16.10 -12.44
N SER A 23 28.95 -16.76 -11.64
CA SER A 23 29.98 -17.69 -12.14
C SER A 23 29.36 -18.88 -12.87
N GLY A 24 28.31 -19.49 -12.31
CA GLY A 24 27.56 -20.55 -12.96
C GLY A 24 26.96 -20.11 -14.29
N LEU A 25 26.33 -18.93 -14.31
CA LEU A 25 25.70 -18.37 -15.51
C LEU A 25 26.73 -18.08 -16.61
N LEU A 26 27.89 -17.52 -16.25
CA LEU A 26 29.01 -17.30 -17.18
C LEU A 26 29.62 -18.61 -17.70
N LYS A 27 29.75 -19.64 -16.85
CA LYS A 27 30.24 -20.97 -17.27
C LYS A 27 29.29 -21.63 -18.27
N VAL A 28 27.97 -21.54 -18.03
CA VAL A 28 26.96 -22.06 -18.96
C VAL A 28 27.07 -21.33 -20.31
N LEU A 29 27.14 -20.00 -20.30
CA LEU A 29 27.37 -19.18 -21.50
C LEU A 29 28.64 -19.60 -22.25
N LEU A 30 29.76 -19.76 -21.52
CA LEU A 30 31.03 -20.17 -22.10
C LEU A 30 30.94 -21.53 -22.79
N VAL A 31 30.33 -22.53 -22.15
CA VAL A 31 30.16 -23.88 -22.72
C VAL A 31 29.33 -23.81 -24.01
N ILE A 32 28.24 -23.03 -24.02
CA ILE A 32 27.40 -22.83 -25.21
C ILE A 32 28.21 -22.22 -26.35
N THR A 33 29.01 -21.19 -26.07
CA THR A 33 29.87 -20.56 -27.08
C THR A 33 30.89 -21.54 -27.66
N VAL A 34 31.57 -22.32 -26.80
CA VAL A 34 32.58 -23.30 -27.24
C VAL A 34 31.95 -24.41 -28.10
N LEU A 35 30.82 -24.98 -27.67
CA LEU A 35 30.11 -26.02 -28.45
C LEU A 35 29.64 -25.49 -29.81
N GLY A 36 29.20 -24.23 -29.86
CA GLY A 36 28.86 -23.56 -31.12
C GLY A 36 30.05 -23.42 -32.07
N MET A 37 31.25 -23.09 -31.55
CA MET A 37 32.48 -23.02 -32.35
C MET A 37 32.92 -24.39 -32.89
N LEU A 38 32.59 -25.49 -32.19
CA LEU A 38 32.86 -26.86 -32.63
C LEU A 38 31.87 -27.37 -33.70
N GLY A 39 30.89 -26.55 -34.12
CA GLY A 39 29.91 -26.91 -35.15
C GLY A 39 28.76 -27.79 -34.64
N ILE A 40 28.57 -27.91 -33.32
CA ILE A 40 27.46 -28.66 -32.74
C ILE A 40 26.16 -27.85 -32.91
N GLN A 41 25.07 -28.52 -33.28
CA GLN A 41 23.77 -27.88 -33.45
C GLN A 41 23.19 -27.44 -32.11
N MET A 42 23.18 -26.14 -31.85
CA MET A 42 22.80 -25.56 -30.55
C MET A 42 21.29 -25.54 -30.28
N THR A 43 20.45 -25.87 -31.27
CA THR A 43 18.98 -25.78 -31.19
C THR A 43 18.41 -26.51 -29.98
N SER A 44 18.84 -27.74 -29.71
CA SER A 44 18.37 -28.54 -28.58
C SER A 44 18.79 -27.96 -27.22
N PHE A 45 20.00 -27.38 -27.13
CA PHE A 45 20.48 -26.73 -25.93
C PHE A 45 19.72 -25.43 -25.63
N ILE A 46 19.48 -24.61 -26.66
CA ILE A 46 18.70 -23.38 -26.54
C ILE A 46 17.28 -23.70 -26.08
N ALA A 47 16.65 -24.77 -26.61
CA ALA A 47 15.33 -25.18 -26.18
C ALA A 47 15.27 -25.54 -24.69
N ILE A 48 16.22 -26.33 -24.19
CA ILE A 48 16.30 -26.72 -22.78
C ILE A 48 16.54 -25.49 -21.89
N ILE A 49 17.46 -24.61 -22.27
CA ILE A 49 17.77 -23.39 -21.52
C ILE A 49 16.55 -22.46 -21.50
N GLY A 50 15.83 -22.34 -22.60
CA GLY A 50 14.58 -21.59 -22.66
C GLY A 50 13.54 -22.15 -21.71
N ALA A 51 13.38 -23.48 -21.66
CA ALA A 51 12.45 -24.14 -20.74
C ALA A 51 12.84 -23.94 -19.27
N VAL A 52 14.13 -24.10 -18.92
CA VAL A 52 14.63 -23.85 -17.56
C VAL A 52 14.48 -22.38 -17.18
N GLY A 53 14.81 -21.46 -18.09
CA GLY A 53 14.67 -20.03 -17.88
C GLY A 53 13.23 -19.61 -17.63
N LEU A 54 12.28 -20.18 -18.39
CA LEU A 54 10.86 -19.97 -18.16
C LEU A 54 10.42 -20.51 -16.79
N ALA A 55 10.82 -21.74 -16.44
CA ALA A 55 10.47 -22.34 -15.16
C ALA A 55 11.00 -21.52 -13.97
N VAL A 56 12.25 -21.06 -14.03
CA VAL A 56 12.85 -20.19 -13.01
C VAL A 56 12.17 -18.82 -12.97
N GLY A 57 11.85 -18.23 -14.12
CA GLY A 57 11.12 -16.96 -14.21
C GLY A 57 9.74 -17.04 -13.60
N MET A 58 9.00 -18.12 -13.86
CA MET A 58 7.70 -18.39 -13.25
C MET A 58 7.82 -18.57 -11.74
N ALA A 59 8.84 -19.29 -11.25
CA ALA A 59 9.09 -19.47 -9.83
C ALA A 59 9.40 -18.14 -9.10
N LEU A 60 10.05 -17.20 -9.79
CA LEU A 60 10.42 -15.88 -9.23
C LEU A 60 9.39 -14.78 -9.49
N SER A 61 8.32 -15.07 -10.23
CA SER A 61 7.33 -14.07 -10.69
C SER A 61 6.75 -13.24 -9.53
N GLY A 62 6.40 -13.87 -8.41
CA GLY A 62 5.87 -13.17 -7.23
C GLY A 62 6.89 -12.22 -6.59
N THR A 63 8.15 -12.63 -6.46
CA THR A 63 9.22 -11.78 -5.92
C THR A 63 9.52 -10.60 -6.84
N LEU A 64 9.51 -10.84 -8.16
CA LEU A 64 9.74 -9.80 -9.15
C LEU A 64 8.58 -8.79 -9.18
N GLN A 65 7.35 -9.25 -8.99
CA GLN A 65 6.17 -8.38 -8.83
C GLN A 65 6.28 -7.49 -7.60
N ASN A 66 6.77 -8.03 -6.47
CA ASN A 66 7.02 -7.25 -5.26
C ASN A 66 8.12 -6.21 -5.46
N PHE A 67 9.20 -6.58 -6.14
CA PHE A 67 10.26 -5.64 -6.50
C PHE A 67 9.73 -4.50 -7.37
N ALA A 68 9.02 -4.82 -8.45
CA ALA A 68 8.45 -3.85 -9.36
C ALA A 68 7.46 -2.92 -8.64
N GLY A 69 6.58 -3.47 -7.79
CA GLY A 69 5.68 -2.70 -6.95
C GLY A 69 6.43 -1.75 -6.01
N GLY A 70 7.51 -2.21 -5.39
CA GLY A 70 8.34 -1.36 -4.52
C GLY A 70 8.99 -0.20 -5.27
N VAL A 71 9.53 -0.46 -6.46
CA VAL A 71 10.10 0.59 -7.32
C VAL A 71 9.04 1.61 -7.73
N ILE A 72 7.84 1.17 -8.11
CA ILE A 72 6.71 2.05 -8.46
C ILE A 72 6.31 2.91 -7.26
N ILE A 73 6.17 2.33 -6.07
CA ILE A 73 5.84 3.06 -4.84
C ILE A 73 6.90 4.12 -4.54
N LEU A 74 8.19 3.79 -4.65
CA LEU A 74 9.28 4.73 -4.37
C LEU A 74 9.37 5.87 -5.39
N LEU A 75 9.06 5.60 -6.67
CA LEU A 75 9.08 6.58 -7.76
C LEU A 75 7.88 7.53 -7.72
N PHE A 76 6.67 6.98 -7.65
CA PHE A 76 5.44 7.76 -7.73
C PHE A 76 4.91 8.24 -6.37
N LYS A 77 5.37 7.61 -5.29
CA LYS A 77 5.00 7.93 -3.89
C LYS A 77 3.48 8.14 -3.71
N PRO A 78 2.65 7.14 -4.05
CA PRO A 78 1.19 7.20 -3.81
C PRO A 78 0.85 7.35 -2.32
N TYR A 79 1.78 6.98 -1.45
CA TYR A 79 1.77 7.21 -0.01
C TYR A 79 3.21 7.37 0.48
N ARG A 80 3.36 7.89 1.70
CA ARG A 80 4.65 8.17 2.33
C ARG A 80 4.72 7.53 3.71
N VAL A 81 5.94 7.41 4.23
CA VAL A 81 6.16 7.06 5.63
C VAL A 81 5.47 8.11 6.51
N GLY A 82 4.62 7.66 7.43
CA GLY A 82 3.77 8.50 8.27
C GLY A 82 2.30 8.54 7.84
N ASP A 83 1.96 8.11 6.63
CA ASP A 83 0.57 8.10 6.17
C ASP A 83 -0.21 6.96 6.82
N TYR A 84 -1.46 7.21 7.21
CA TYR A 84 -2.40 6.18 7.63
C TYR A 84 -3.16 5.65 6.41
N ILE A 85 -2.95 4.37 6.10
CA ILE A 85 -3.53 3.71 4.93
C ILE A 85 -4.35 2.49 5.35
N ASP A 86 -5.34 2.16 4.52
CA ASP A 86 -6.09 0.90 4.59
C ASP A 86 -6.02 0.18 3.24
N THR A 87 -5.66 -1.09 3.28
CA THR A 87 -5.43 -1.93 2.11
C THR A 87 -5.66 -3.40 2.46
N GLY A 88 -6.51 -4.08 1.68
CA GLY A 88 -6.74 -5.52 1.85
C GLY A 88 -7.27 -5.93 3.23
N GLY A 89 -8.00 -5.04 3.91
CA GLY A 89 -8.52 -5.28 5.27
C GLY A 89 -7.49 -5.05 6.39
N HIS A 90 -6.33 -4.48 6.07
CA HIS A 90 -5.32 -4.07 7.03
C HIS A 90 -5.18 -2.56 7.01
N SER A 91 -5.39 -1.93 8.17
CA SER A 91 -5.23 -0.49 8.35
C SER A 91 -4.11 -0.18 9.33
N GLY A 92 -3.31 0.85 9.02
CA GLY A 92 -2.21 1.27 9.87
C GLY A 92 -1.40 2.42 9.29
N THR A 93 -0.51 2.97 10.10
CA THR A 93 0.44 4.00 9.70
C THR A 93 1.68 3.38 9.06
N VAL A 94 2.08 3.88 7.90
CA VAL A 94 3.28 3.43 7.18
C VAL A 94 4.52 3.78 8.00
N ARG A 95 5.24 2.77 8.48
CA ARG A 95 6.48 2.96 9.25
C ARG A 95 7.71 3.02 8.35
N GLU A 96 7.81 2.11 7.40
CA GLU A 96 8.92 2.04 6.45
C GLU A 96 8.50 1.34 5.16
N ILE A 97 9.10 1.75 4.05
CA ILE A 97 8.90 1.17 2.72
C ILE A 97 10.21 0.51 2.32
N GLN A 98 10.23 -0.82 2.29
CA GLN A 98 11.37 -1.62 1.86
C GLN A 98 11.20 -2.00 0.37
N ILE A 99 12.24 -2.61 -0.21
CA ILE A 99 12.25 -2.95 -1.65
C ILE A 99 11.13 -3.94 -2.01
N PHE A 100 10.88 -4.94 -1.17
CA PHE A 100 9.88 -5.98 -1.44
C PHE A 100 8.59 -5.82 -0.63
N ASN A 101 8.65 -5.16 0.52
CA ASN A 101 7.54 -5.07 1.47
C ASN A 101 7.39 -3.66 2.02
N THR A 102 6.20 -3.32 2.47
CA THR A 102 5.91 -2.12 3.26
C THR A 102 5.46 -2.55 4.65
N ILE A 103 5.96 -1.84 5.65
CA ILE A 103 5.69 -2.15 7.05
C ILE A 103 4.71 -1.12 7.59
N LEU A 104 3.55 -1.60 8.02
CA LEU A 104 2.52 -0.81 8.67
C LEU A 104 2.54 -1.05 10.17
N LYS A 105 2.17 -0.01 10.92
CA LYS A 105 1.97 -0.05 12.36
C LYS A 105 0.51 0.26 12.67
N THR A 106 -0.19 -0.67 13.28
CA THR A 106 -1.60 -0.45 13.66
C THR A 106 -1.72 0.50 14.85
N VAL A 107 -2.92 1.00 15.09
CA VAL A 107 -3.25 1.80 16.29
C VAL A 107 -2.99 1.03 17.59
N ASP A 108 -3.14 -0.30 17.55
CA ASP A 108 -2.87 -1.21 18.67
C ASP A 108 -1.38 -1.57 18.82
N ASN A 109 -0.48 -0.84 18.14
CA ASN A 109 0.97 -1.04 18.18
C ASN A 109 1.42 -2.42 17.64
N VAL A 110 0.65 -3.03 16.73
CA VAL A 110 1.01 -4.27 16.02
C VAL A 110 1.69 -3.94 14.69
N THR A 111 2.69 -4.72 14.30
CA THR A 111 3.39 -4.55 13.01
C THR A 111 2.81 -5.49 11.96
N ILE A 112 2.39 -4.93 10.82
CA ILE A 112 1.89 -5.68 9.67
C ILE A 112 2.89 -5.52 8.52
N ILE A 113 3.32 -6.63 7.93
CA ILE A 113 4.26 -6.64 6.81
C ILE A 113 3.48 -7.02 5.56
N ILE A 114 3.37 -6.08 4.62
CA ILE A 114 2.59 -6.28 3.39
C ILE A 114 3.54 -6.29 2.19
N PRO A 115 3.46 -7.30 1.31
CA PRO A 115 4.23 -7.31 0.08
C PRO A 115 3.83 -6.16 -0.85
N ASN A 116 4.82 -5.46 -1.40
CA ASN A 116 4.62 -4.27 -2.25
C ASN A 116 3.84 -4.60 -3.53
N GLY A 117 3.96 -5.82 -4.03
CA GLY A 117 3.22 -6.28 -5.19
C GLY A 117 1.72 -6.29 -4.91
N SER A 118 1.28 -6.65 -3.70
CA SER A 118 -0.14 -6.55 -3.34
C SER A 118 -0.58 -5.09 -3.31
N LEU A 119 0.19 -4.22 -2.63
CA LEU A 119 -0.15 -2.79 -2.48
C LEU A 119 -0.24 -2.05 -3.81
N SER A 120 0.60 -2.44 -4.77
CA SER A 120 0.60 -1.83 -6.10
C SER A 120 -0.52 -2.34 -7.01
N ASN A 121 -1.14 -3.48 -6.70
CA ASN A 121 -2.18 -4.10 -7.54
C ASN A 121 -3.59 -4.01 -6.92
N SER A 122 -3.71 -3.75 -5.62
CA SER A 122 -4.99 -3.58 -4.94
C SER A 122 -5.37 -2.11 -4.78
N SER A 123 -6.67 -1.84 -4.64
CA SER A 123 -7.13 -0.53 -4.17
C SER A 123 -6.64 -0.27 -2.76
N MET A 124 -6.17 0.95 -2.50
CA MET A 124 -5.72 1.42 -1.20
C MET A 124 -6.42 2.74 -0.88
N THR A 125 -6.91 2.88 0.35
CA THR A 125 -7.46 4.13 0.85
C THR A 125 -6.39 4.83 1.68
N ASN A 126 -6.02 6.05 1.31
CA ASN A 126 -5.09 6.87 2.09
C ASN A 126 -5.90 7.95 2.81
N TYR A 127 -5.80 7.98 4.15
CA TYR A 127 -6.52 8.92 4.99
C TYR A 127 -5.71 10.18 5.34
N SER A 128 -4.44 10.24 4.93
CA SER A 128 -3.50 11.30 5.31
C SER A 128 -3.11 12.23 4.17
N VAL A 129 -3.39 11.87 2.92
CA VAL A 129 -3.04 12.71 1.74
C VAL A 129 -3.90 13.97 1.68
N GLU A 130 -5.20 13.84 1.91
CA GLU A 130 -6.12 14.98 1.88
C GLU A 130 -6.10 15.71 3.21
N ALA A 131 -5.94 17.04 3.18
CA ALA A 131 -5.85 17.87 4.38
C ALA A 131 -7.17 17.94 5.18
N ARG A 132 -8.30 17.66 4.53
CA ARG A 132 -9.64 17.74 5.11
C ARG A 132 -10.34 16.40 4.98
N ARG A 133 -11.07 16.00 6.01
CA ARG A 133 -11.89 14.79 6.03
C ARG A 133 -13.30 15.14 6.46
N ARG A 134 -14.27 14.41 5.91
CA ARG A 134 -15.67 14.54 6.29
C ARG A 134 -16.01 13.52 7.38
N VAL A 135 -16.60 13.99 8.47
CA VAL A 135 -17.17 13.16 9.52
C VAL A 135 -18.67 13.09 9.30
N ASP A 136 -19.19 11.86 9.24
CA ASP A 136 -20.61 11.58 9.04
C ASP A 136 -21.18 11.02 10.35
N TRP A 137 -22.10 11.77 10.98
CA TRP A 137 -22.83 11.34 12.16
C TRP A 137 -24.29 11.07 11.82
N SER A 138 -24.89 10.11 12.55
CA SER A 138 -26.32 9.80 12.49
C SER A 138 -26.94 9.94 13.87
N PHE A 139 -27.83 10.91 14.05
CA PHE A 139 -28.55 11.14 15.31
C PHE A 139 -30.02 10.78 15.16
N GLY A 140 -30.55 9.91 16.01
CA GLY A 140 -31.98 9.61 16.08
C GLY A 140 -32.70 10.51 17.07
N MET A 141 -33.84 11.08 16.69
CA MET A 141 -34.79 11.74 17.60
C MET A 141 -36.10 10.97 17.68
N THR A 142 -36.88 11.18 18.74
CA THR A 142 -38.22 10.58 18.85
C THR A 142 -39.21 11.38 18.00
N TYR A 143 -40.25 10.72 17.47
CA TYR A 143 -41.27 11.36 16.60
C TYR A 143 -42.02 12.54 17.24
N GLY A 144 -42.04 12.64 18.56
CA GLY A 144 -42.67 13.75 19.28
C GLY A 144 -41.78 14.98 19.47
N ASP A 145 -40.49 14.88 19.11
CA ASP A 145 -39.54 15.98 19.26
C ASP A 145 -39.66 17.00 18.11
N ASP A 146 -39.36 18.26 18.41
CA ASP A 146 -39.35 19.34 17.43
C ASP A 146 -38.12 19.21 16.52
N LEU A 147 -38.39 19.02 15.22
CA LEU A 147 -37.40 18.83 14.17
C LEU A 147 -36.52 20.08 13.96
N ASP A 148 -37.10 21.27 13.98
CA ASP A 148 -36.39 22.53 13.77
C ASP A 148 -35.53 22.88 15.00
N LYS A 149 -36.05 22.59 16.20
CA LYS A 149 -35.29 22.73 17.45
C LYS A 149 -34.10 21.77 17.48
N THR A 150 -34.26 20.53 17.01
CA THR A 150 -33.18 19.54 16.94
C THR A 150 -32.11 19.98 15.93
N LYS A 151 -32.51 20.36 14.71
CA LYS A 151 -31.61 20.86 13.68
C LYS A 151 -30.81 22.08 14.14
N SER A 152 -31.47 23.07 14.75
CA SER A 152 -30.81 24.29 15.24
C SER A 152 -29.87 24.02 16.42
N THR A 153 -30.16 23.03 17.27
CA THR A 153 -29.28 22.62 18.36
C THR A 153 -28.02 21.94 17.83
N ILE A 154 -28.16 21.00 16.90
CA ILE A 154 -27.03 20.36 16.23
C ILE A 154 -26.15 21.40 15.55
N LYS A 155 -26.76 22.31 14.76
CA LYS A 155 -26.02 23.38 14.09
C LYS A 155 -25.23 24.23 15.07
N ARG A 156 -25.84 24.63 16.19
CA ARG A 156 -25.17 25.42 17.23
C ARG A 156 -23.98 24.70 17.86
N LEU A 157 -24.10 23.39 18.10
CA LEU A 157 -23.00 22.58 18.63
C LEU A 157 -21.85 22.48 17.62
N CYS A 158 -22.18 22.27 16.34
CA CYS A 158 -21.17 22.24 15.27
C CYS A 158 -20.52 23.62 15.06
N ASP A 159 -21.28 24.71 15.15
CA ASP A 159 -20.78 26.09 15.02
C ASP A 159 -19.90 26.51 16.22
N ALA A 160 -20.08 25.86 17.38
CA ALA A 160 -19.30 26.14 18.59
C ALA A 160 -17.98 25.35 18.66
N ASP A 161 -17.82 24.27 17.88
CA ASP A 161 -16.58 23.47 17.86
C ASP A 161 -15.58 24.06 16.86
N GLY A 162 -14.49 24.63 17.37
CA GLY A 162 -13.45 25.26 16.55
C GLY A 162 -12.67 24.29 15.64
N ARG A 163 -12.85 22.97 15.75
CA ARG A 163 -12.25 21.96 14.86
C ARG A 163 -13.05 21.75 13.59
N ILE A 164 -14.34 22.12 13.59
CA ILE A 164 -15.22 21.97 12.44
C ILE A 164 -14.99 23.13 11.48
N LEU A 165 -14.71 22.80 10.23
CA LEU A 165 -14.61 23.76 9.14
C LEU A 165 -16.02 24.17 8.72
N HIS A 166 -16.28 25.48 8.70
CA HIS A 166 -17.56 26.03 8.25
C HIS A 166 -17.64 26.25 6.73
N ASP A 167 -16.54 25.97 6.01
CA ASP A 167 -16.49 25.97 4.55
C ASP A 167 -15.90 24.63 4.04
N PRO A 168 -16.74 23.74 3.47
CA PRO A 168 -18.16 23.92 3.16
C PRO A 168 -19.08 23.83 4.41
N GLU A 169 -20.30 24.38 4.31
CA GLU A 169 -21.26 24.40 5.43
C GLU A 169 -21.62 22.98 5.91
N VAL A 170 -21.83 22.85 7.22
CA VAL A 170 -22.26 21.60 7.85
C VAL A 170 -23.63 21.19 7.28
N PHE A 171 -23.67 20.02 6.65
CA PHE A 171 -24.90 19.47 6.10
C PHE A 171 -25.71 18.81 7.21
N ILE A 172 -26.94 19.27 7.44
CA ILE A 172 -27.87 18.70 8.42
C ILE A 172 -29.22 18.48 7.76
N ALA A 173 -29.60 17.21 7.59
CA ALA A 173 -30.89 16.83 7.01
C ALA A 173 -31.45 15.55 7.64
N VAL A 174 -32.76 15.39 7.59
CA VAL A 174 -33.40 14.11 7.89
C VAL A 174 -33.01 13.12 6.79
N ALA A 175 -32.39 12.01 7.20
CA ALA A 175 -31.93 10.96 6.31
C ALA A 175 -32.94 9.82 6.21
N GLU A 176 -33.63 9.51 7.31
CA GLU A 176 -34.51 8.34 7.41
C GLU A 176 -35.60 8.56 8.46
N LEU A 177 -36.83 8.13 8.16
CA LEU A 177 -37.91 7.96 9.13
C LEU A 177 -37.95 6.47 9.50
N ALA A 178 -37.30 6.08 10.60
CA ALA A 178 -37.20 4.70 11.05
C ALA A 178 -38.38 4.33 11.98
N ASP A 179 -38.53 3.05 12.32
CA ASP A 179 -39.70 2.51 13.04
C ASP A 179 -40.02 3.23 14.36
N SER A 180 -39.00 3.73 15.07
CA SER A 180 -39.13 4.39 16.38
C SER A 180 -38.37 5.71 16.50
N SER A 181 -37.74 6.19 15.42
CA SER A 181 -36.98 7.44 15.46
C SER A 181 -36.85 8.09 14.08
N VAL A 182 -36.71 9.41 14.07
CA VAL A 182 -36.31 10.16 12.87
C VAL A 182 -34.79 10.34 12.92
N LYS A 183 -34.06 9.81 11.93
CA LYS A 183 -32.60 9.92 11.85
C LYS A 183 -32.19 11.14 11.07
N PHE A 184 -31.34 11.98 11.65
CA PHE A 184 -30.61 13.03 10.96
C PHE A 184 -29.23 12.55 10.53
N ALA A 185 -28.87 12.84 9.29
CA ALA A 185 -27.48 12.81 8.86
C ALA A 185 -26.87 14.20 9.09
N VAL A 186 -25.75 14.23 9.80
CA VAL A 186 -24.92 15.41 10.01
C VAL A 186 -23.57 15.14 9.36
N ARG A 187 -23.15 16.00 8.44
CA ARG A 187 -21.86 15.88 7.76
C ARG A 187 -21.07 17.15 7.95
N ALA A 188 -19.94 17.04 8.64
CA ALA A 188 -19.05 18.15 8.92
C ALA A 188 -17.65 17.86 8.34
N TRP A 189 -16.94 18.90 7.91
CA TRP A 189 -15.56 18.77 7.47
C TRP A 189 -14.63 19.20 8.60
N VAL A 190 -13.55 18.45 8.79
CA VAL A 190 -12.52 18.72 9.80
C VAL A 190 -11.14 18.57 9.17
N SER A 191 -10.11 19.09 9.83
CA SER A 191 -8.72 18.74 9.50
C SER A 191 -8.52 17.24 9.65
N ALA A 192 -7.74 16.62 8.77
CA ALA A 192 -7.45 15.18 8.85
C ALA A 192 -6.81 14.77 10.20
N ALA A 193 -6.11 15.68 10.86
CA ALA A 193 -5.52 15.47 12.18
C ALA A 193 -6.56 15.43 13.31
N ASP A 194 -7.66 16.20 13.17
CA ASP A 194 -8.71 16.36 14.18
C ASP A 194 -9.91 15.42 13.91
N TYR A 195 -9.70 14.40 13.09
CA TYR A 195 -10.76 13.46 12.70
C TYR A 195 -11.28 12.58 13.85
N TRP A 196 -10.45 12.33 14.86
CA TRP A 196 -10.70 11.38 15.96
C TRP A 196 -11.13 12.09 17.25
#